data_AF-A0A4C2A7X1-F1
#
_entry.id   AF-A0A4C2A7X1-F1
#
_cell.length_a   1.000
_cell.length_b   1.000
_cell.length_c   1.000
_cell.angle_alpha   90.00
_cell.angle_beta   90.00
_cell.angle_gamma   90.00
#
_symmetry.space_group_name_H-M   'P 1'
#
loop_
_entity.id
_entity.type
_entity.pdbx_description
1 polymer ?
#
loop_
_entity_poly.entity_id
_entity_poly.type
_entity_poly.pdbx_seq_one_letter_code
_entity_poly.pdbx_strand_id
1 'polypeptide(L)'
;MLTGLQGGYSKFCCFLCKWDSHAREKQYVVKTGPKRMSLIPGFKNIKEEPLVQSEQIFLPPIHIKLGLMKNLVKAMNKDGGGFQYLKTKFPRTSDAKMKEGIFVGPQIRELMKDSNFESTLNEAEQRAWTAFVEVCHNFLANKKKENYREIILELFSSYKTLKCNMSLKFISWILIWIFFPANLGAVSDEHGERFHQDILHIEKRYNGK
;
A
#
# COMPACT_ATOMS: atom_id res chain seq x y z
N MET A 1 10.25 5.11 17.07
CA MET A 1 10.11 4.70 15.65
C MET A 1 11.51 4.64 15.05
N LEU A 2 11.88 3.62 14.26
CA LEU A 2 13.27 3.43 13.77
C LEU A 2 13.86 4.67 13.07
N THR A 3 13.01 5.45 12.42
CA THR A 3 13.36 6.65 11.64
C THR A 3 13.33 7.95 12.44
N GLY A 4 12.98 7.92 13.72
CA GLY A 4 12.80 9.13 14.53
C GLY A 4 11.59 9.99 14.13
N LEU A 5 10.80 9.58 13.13
CA LEU A 5 9.62 10.32 12.68
C LEU A 5 8.54 10.39 13.76
N GLN A 6 7.89 11.56 13.86
CA GLN A 6 6.65 11.70 14.60
C GLN A 6 5.54 10.87 13.93
N GLY A 7 4.82 10.08 14.74
CA GLY A 7 3.67 9.32 14.27
C GLY A 7 2.44 10.19 14.00
N GLY A 8 1.40 9.58 13.43
CA GLY A 8 0.14 10.26 13.11
C GLY A 8 0.10 10.88 11.70
N TYR A 9 -0.91 11.71 11.45
CA TYR A 9 -1.14 12.37 10.16
C TYR A 9 -0.33 13.67 10.09
N SER A 10 0.95 13.54 9.72
CA SER A 10 1.89 14.65 9.62
C SER A 10 2.17 15.06 8.17
N LYS A 11 2.46 16.34 7.95
CA LYS A 11 2.82 16.93 6.65
C LYS A 11 4.00 16.23 5.97
N PHE A 12 5.08 15.94 6.70
CA PHE A 12 6.31 15.35 6.15
C PHE A 12 6.56 13.94 6.68
N CYS A 13 5.63 13.02 6.40
CA CYS A 13 5.62 11.67 6.96
C CYS A 13 6.62 10.68 6.33
N CYS A 14 7.34 11.06 5.27
CA CYS A 14 8.30 10.18 4.60
C CYS A 14 9.71 10.37 5.15
N PHE A 15 10.41 9.26 5.46
CA PHE A 15 11.81 9.28 5.92
C PHE A 15 12.81 9.41 4.77
N LEU A 16 12.39 9.16 3.53
CA LEU A 16 13.26 9.25 2.35
C LEU A 16 13.18 10.63 1.66
N CYS A 17 12.04 11.32 1.75
CA CYS A 17 11.84 12.60 1.08
C CYS A 17 10.96 13.57 1.89
N LYS A 18 11.02 14.84 1.52
CA LYS A 18 10.21 15.94 2.08
C LYS A 18 8.91 16.09 1.28
N TRP A 19 8.17 15.00 1.10
CA TRP A 19 6.86 15.04 0.45
C TRP A 19 5.80 15.62 1.38
N ASP A 20 4.94 16.48 0.83
CA ASP A 20 3.86 17.16 1.55
C ASP A 20 2.56 16.36 1.43
N SER A 21 2.22 15.63 2.48
CA SER A 21 1.02 14.80 2.54
C SER A 21 -0.28 15.61 2.57
N HIS A 22 -0.22 16.90 2.91
CA HIS A 22 -1.40 17.75 3.01
C HIS A 22 -1.75 18.42 1.66
N ALA A 23 -0.80 18.50 0.73
CA ALA A 23 -0.99 19.14 -0.58
C ALA A 23 -1.77 18.26 -1.59
N ARG A 24 -2.99 17.83 -1.24
CA ARG A 24 -3.81 16.83 -1.98
C ARG A 24 -3.94 17.10 -3.47
N GLU A 25 -4.18 18.35 -3.86
CA GLU A 25 -4.35 18.76 -5.26
C GLU A 25 -3.05 18.61 -6.08
N LYS A 26 -1.90 18.70 -5.43
CA LYS A 26 -0.58 18.64 -6.07
C LYS A 26 0.03 17.25 -6.02
N GLN A 27 -0.56 16.27 -5.33
CA GLN A 27 0.06 14.96 -5.07
C GLN A 27 0.40 14.19 -6.35
N TYR A 28 -0.46 14.25 -7.36
CA TYR A 28 -0.23 13.58 -8.65
C TYR A 28 0.61 14.40 -9.64
N VAL A 29 0.82 15.69 -9.36
CA VAL A 29 1.62 16.61 -10.19
C VAL A 29 3.07 16.63 -9.69
N VAL A 30 3.25 16.82 -8.38
CA VAL A 30 4.53 16.78 -7.68
C VAL A 30 4.72 15.37 -7.12
N LYS A 31 5.20 14.49 -7.99
CA LYS A 31 5.42 13.06 -7.71
C LYS A 31 6.42 12.82 -6.59
N THR A 32 7.44 13.67 -6.45
CA THR A 32 8.44 13.58 -5.36
C THR A 32 8.74 14.92 -4.73
N GLY A 33 8.77 14.94 -3.40
CA GLY A 33 9.45 16.01 -2.66
C GLY A 33 10.98 15.82 -2.69
N PRO A 34 11.76 16.84 -2.30
CA PRO A 34 13.22 16.74 -2.29
C PRO A 34 13.69 15.64 -1.32
N LYS A 35 14.71 14.85 -1.73
CA LYS A 35 15.30 13.78 -0.91
C LYS A 35 15.75 14.33 0.45
N ARG A 36 15.61 13.53 1.51
CA ARG A 36 16.20 13.81 2.82
C ARG A 36 17.66 13.36 2.82
N MET A 37 18.55 14.27 3.18
CA MET A 37 19.99 13.99 3.33
C MET A 37 20.33 13.56 4.76
N SER A 38 19.54 14.00 5.73
CA SER A 38 19.69 13.65 7.14
C SER A 38 18.32 13.69 7.85
N LEU A 39 18.22 12.98 8.97
CA LEU A 39 17.06 12.94 9.85
C LEU A 39 17.40 13.66 11.16
N ILE A 40 17.36 14.99 11.13
CA ILE A 40 17.73 15.85 12.28
C ILE A 40 16.50 16.07 13.16
N PRO A 41 16.53 15.73 14.46
CA PRO A 41 15.45 16.03 15.40
C PRO A 41 15.02 17.50 15.38
N GLY A 42 13.71 17.75 15.48
CA GLY A 42 13.10 19.08 15.37
C GLY A 42 12.89 19.57 13.93
N PHE A 43 13.48 18.94 12.92
CA PHE A 43 13.34 19.38 11.53
C PHE A 43 12.36 18.52 10.73
N LYS A 44 11.33 19.16 10.16
CA LYS A 44 10.37 18.55 9.23
C LYS A 44 9.88 17.17 9.72
N ASN A 45 9.26 17.14 10.89
CA ASN A 45 8.60 15.98 11.50
C ASN A 45 9.52 14.87 12.04
N ILE A 46 10.81 15.12 12.18
CA ILE A 46 11.69 14.25 12.96
C ILE A 46 11.59 14.67 14.42
N LYS A 47 11.15 13.75 15.28
CA LYS A 47 10.96 13.99 16.71
C LYS A 47 12.18 13.52 17.50
N GLU A 48 12.69 12.35 17.18
CA GLU A 48 13.77 11.67 17.91
C GLU A 48 14.93 11.35 16.97
N GLU A 49 16.08 11.00 17.54
CA GLU A 49 17.20 10.49 16.74
C GLU A 49 16.84 9.15 16.07
N PRO A 50 17.20 8.96 14.79
CA PRO A 50 16.97 7.70 14.10
C PRO A 50 17.85 6.58 14.69
N LEU A 51 17.25 5.42 14.92
CA LEU A 51 17.96 4.24 15.43
C LEU A 51 18.68 3.48 14.31
N VAL A 52 18.24 3.66 13.07
CA VAL A 52 18.73 2.93 11.89
C VAL A 52 18.90 3.90 10.74
N GLN A 53 19.95 3.73 9.95
CA GLN A 53 20.18 4.51 8.73
C GLN A 53 19.09 4.24 7.71
N SER A 54 18.67 5.28 6.97
CA SER A 54 17.52 5.17 6.07
C SER A 54 17.70 4.09 5.00
N GLU A 55 18.94 3.87 4.56
CA GLU A 55 19.38 2.86 3.57
C GLU A 55 19.22 1.42 4.04
N GLN A 56 19.15 1.19 5.36
CA GLN A 56 19.02 -0.14 5.95
C GLN A 56 17.55 -0.50 6.23
N ILE A 57 16.62 0.43 6.00
CA ILE A 57 15.20 0.22 6.29
C ILE A 57 14.51 -0.37 5.05
N PHE A 58 14.14 -1.64 5.12
CA PHE A 58 13.33 -2.26 4.08
C PHE A 58 11.85 -1.87 4.21
N LEU A 59 11.20 -1.65 3.07
CA LEU A 59 9.76 -1.42 2.99
C LEU A 59 9.07 -2.73 2.60
N PRO A 60 8.35 -3.41 3.51
CA PRO A 60 7.80 -4.72 3.22
C PRO A 60 6.77 -4.66 2.07
N PRO A 61 6.95 -5.44 0.99
CA PRO A 61 6.03 -5.48 -0.15
C PRO A 61 4.57 -5.72 0.22
N ILE A 62 4.32 -6.55 1.23
CA ILE A 62 2.98 -6.82 1.75
C ILE A 62 2.28 -5.53 2.16
N HIS A 63 2.93 -4.68 2.96
CA HIS A 63 2.27 -3.49 3.45
C HIS A 63 1.95 -2.51 2.34
N ILE A 64 2.73 -2.50 1.26
CA ILE A 64 2.38 -1.68 0.11
C ILE A 64 1.21 -2.28 -0.65
N LYS A 65 1.23 -3.58 -0.94
CA LYS A 65 0.09 -4.30 -1.55
C LYS A 65 -1.22 -3.99 -0.82
N LEU A 66 -1.20 -4.06 0.52
CA LEU A 66 -2.33 -3.68 1.38
C LEU A 66 -2.70 -2.20 1.27
N GLY A 67 -1.71 -1.31 1.16
CA GLY A 67 -1.93 0.13 1.01
C GLY A 67 -2.56 0.51 -0.33
N LEU A 68 -2.14 -0.14 -1.41
CA LEU A 68 -2.68 0.04 -2.75
C LEU A 68 -4.13 -0.43 -2.81
N MET A 69 -4.42 -1.64 -2.32
CA MET A 69 -5.77 -2.17 -2.23
C MET A 69 -6.69 -1.25 -1.41
N LYS A 70 -6.20 -0.78 -0.25
CA LYS A 70 -6.94 0.18 0.56
C LYS A 70 -7.32 1.42 -0.23
N ASN A 71 -6.37 2.03 -0.94
CA ASN A 71 -6.61 3.24 -1.70
C ASN A 71 -7.61 3.03 -2.84
N LEU A 72 -7.51 1.91 -3.56
CA LEU A 72 -8.44 1.51 -4.61
C LEU A 72 -9.86 1.41 -4.04
N VAL A 73 -10.07 0.58 -3.02
CA VAL A 73 -11.41 0.32 -2.47
C VAL A 73 -12.02 1.58 -1.85
N LYS A 74 -11.21 2.46 -1.25
CA LYS A 74 -11.70 3.76 -0.76
C LYS A 74 -12.23 4.65 -1.89
N ALA A 75 -11.62 4.59 -3.08
CA ALA A 75 -12.03 5.38 -4.23
C ALA A 75 -13.18 4.77 -5.06
N MET A 76 -13.43 3.46 -4.94
CA MET A 76 -14.56 2.79 -5.61
C MET A 76 -15.91 3.42 -5.30
N ASN A 77 -16.85 3.34 -6.24
CA ASN A 77 -18.24 3.73 -6.02
C ASN A 77 -18.90 2.77 -5.03
N LYS A 78 -19.39 3.28 -3.88
CA LYS A 78 -19.98 2.45 -2.83
C LYS A 78 -21.30 1.81 -3.25
N ASP A 79 -21.99 2.41 -4.20
CA ASP A 79 -23.23 1.88 -4.77
C ASP A 79 -22.98 1.10 -6.07
N GLY A 80 -21.73 1.05 -6.54
CA GLY A 80 -21.33 0.34 -7.75
C GLY A 80 -21.23 -1.18 -7.57
N GLY A 81 -21.37 -1.91 -8.68
CA GLY A 81 -21.31 -3.38 -8.72
C GLY A 81 -20.07 -3.95 -8.05
N GLY A 82 -18.90 -3.37 -8.32
CA GLY A 82 -17.63 -3.75 -7.70
C GLY A 82 -17.64 -3.73 -6.18
N PHE A 83 -18.07 -2.62 -5.57
CA PHE A 83 -18.08 -2.51 -4.11
C PHE A 83 -19.14 -3.41 -3.46
N GLN A 84 -20.31 -3.55 -4.11
CA GLN A 84 -21.34 -4.48 -3.64
C GLN A 84 -20.88 -5.94 -3.72
N TYR A 85 -20.15 -6.31 -4.77
CA TYR A 85 -19.54 -7.63 -4.90
C TYR A 85 -18.55 -7.93 -3.77
N LEU A 86 -17.73 -6.95 -3.37
CA LEU A 86 -16.81 -7.14 -2.24
C LEU A 86 -17.55 -7.46 -0.93
N LYS A 87 -18.71 -6.83 -0.69
CA LYS A 87 -19.54 -7.08 0.49
C LYS A 87 -20.14 -8.49 0.48
N THR A 88 -20.61 -8.96 -0.67
CA THR A 88 -21.19 -10.30 -0.80
C THR A 88 -20.12 -11.39 -0.75
N LYS A 89 -18.94 -11.14 -1.33
CA LYS A 89 -17.79 -12.06 -1.32
C LYS A 89 -17.21 -12.26 0.08
N PHE A 90 -17.13 -11.20 0.88
CA PHE A 90 -16.58 -11.24 2.23
C PHE A 90 -17.62 -10.86 3.30
N PRO A 91 -18.66 -11.69 3.51
CA PRO A 91 -19.78 -11.35 4.41
C PRO A 91 -19.37 -11.24 5.88
N ARG A 92 -18.20 -11.80 6.25
CA ARG A 92 -17.62 -11.69 7.60
C ARG A 92 -16.85 -10.39 7.83
N THR A 93 -16.61 -9.59 6.79
CA THR A 93 -15.97 -8.28 6.89
C THR A 93 -17.05 -7.22 7.12
N SER A 94 -16.91 -6.41 8.16
CA SER A 94 -17.89 -5.36 8.44
C SER A 94 -17.88 -4.28 7.35
N ASP A 95 -19.04 -3.62 7.16
CA ASP A 95 -19.19 -2.53 6.20
C ASP A 95 -18.18 -1.39 6.44
N ALA A 96 -17.90 -1.06 7.71
CA ALA A 96 -16.89 -0.08 8.09
C ALA A 96 -15.48 -0.48 7.64
N LYS A 97 -15.08 -1.75 7.84
CA LYS A 97 -13.78 -2.27 7.39
C LYS A 97 -13.70 -2.27 5.86
N MET A 98 -14.80 -2.62 5.19
CA MET A 98 -14.89 -2.63 3.74
C MET A 98 -14.74 -1.23 3.15
N LYS A 99 -15.47 -0.23 3.69
CA LYS A 99 -15.38 1.18 3.27
C LYS A 99 -13.99 1.76 3.48
N GLU A 100 -13.29 1.33 4.52
CA GLU A 100 -11.89 1.72 4.79
C GLU A 100 -10.86 0.91 3.99
N GLY A 101 -11.28 -0.01 3.14
CA GLY A 101 -10.40 -0.83 2.30
C GLY A 101 -9.47 -1.72 3.13
N ILE A 102 -9.95 -2.23 4.27
CA ILE A 102 -9.17 -3.09 5.16
C ILE A 102 -9.26 -4.53 4.67
N PHE A 103 -8.21 -4.97 3.97
CA PHE A 103 -8.05 -6.32 3.47
C PHE A 103 -6.82 -7.00 4.08
N VAL A 104 -6.81 -8.33 4.08
CA VAL A 104 -5.61 -9.13 4.35
C VAL A 104 -5.05 -9.73 3.06
N GLY A 105 -3.78 -10.14 3.08
CA GLY A 105 -3.10 -10.74 1.93
C GLY A 105 -3.89 -11.88 1.25
N PRO A 106 -4.45 -12.85 1.99
CA PRO A 106 -5.27 -13.91 1.42
C PRO A 106 -6.50 -13.42 0.64
N GLN A 107 -7.23 -12.42 1.15
CA GLN A 107 -8.42 -11.88 0.47
C GLN A 107 -8.06 -11.22 -0.86
N ILE A 108 -6.94 -10.48 -0.90
CA ILE A 108 -6.46 -9.86 -2.14
C ILE A 108 -6.08 -10.94 -3.16
N ARG A 109 -5.37 -11.99 -2.73
CA ARG A 109 -4.99 -13.11 -3.61
C ARG A 109 -6.19 -13.86 -4.15
N GLU A 110 -7.25 -13.98 -3.36
CA GLU A 110 -8.51 -14.58 -3.81
C GLU A 110 -9.18 -13.72 -4.88
N LEU A 111 -9.28 -12.40 -4.65
CA LEU A 111 -9.86 -11.47 -5.63
C LEU A 111 -9.08 -11.41 -6.95
N MET A 112 -7.75 -11.44 -6.90
CA MET A 112 -6.90 -11.46 -8.11
C MET A 112 -7.12 -12.68 -9.02
N LYS A 113 -7.83 -13.70 -8.55
CA LYS A 113 -8.19 -14.90 -9.32
C LYS A 113 -9.66 -14.94 -9.71
N ASP A 114 -10.45 -13.96 -9.27
CA ASP A 114 -11.90 -13.97 -9.40
C ASP A 114 -12.35 -13.12 -10.59
N SER A 115 -12.55 -13.76 -11.75
CA SER A 115 -13.04 -13.08 -12.94
C SER A 115 -14.44 -12.48 -12.76
N ASN A 116 -15.25 -13.01 -11.83
CA ASN A 116 -16.58 -12.46 -11.57
C ASN A 116 -16.44 -11.07 -10.93
N PHE A 117 -15.50 -10.91 -10.00
CA PHE A 117 -15.22 -9.59 -9.42
C PHE A 117 -14.87 -8.58 -10.52
N GLU A 118 -13.97 -8.94 -11.42
CA GLU A 118 -13.56 -8.05 -12.52
C GLU A 118 -14.73 -7.63 -13.41
N SER A 119 -15.67 -8.55 -13.68
CA SER A 119 -16.85 -8.25 -14.50
C SER A 119 -17.83 -7.28 -13.83
N THR A 120 -17.74 -7.09 -12.51
CA THR A 120 -18.61 -6.15 -11.77
C THR A 120 -18.06 -4.72 -11.70
N LEU A 121 -16.80 -4.52 -12.10
CA LEU A 121 -16.13 -3.22 -12.04
C LEU A 121 -16.61 -2.31 -13.18
N ASN A 122 -16.77 -1.02 -12.91
CA ASN A 122 -16.91 -0.05 -13.99
C ASN A 122 -15.56 0.18 -14.69
N GLU A 123 -15.56 0.84 -15.85
CA GLU A 123 -14.36 1.05 -16.67
C GLU A 123 -13.17 1.64 -15.89
N ALA A 124 -13.40 2.67 -15.08
CA ALA A 124 -12.34 3.33 -14.31
C ALA A 124 -11.81 2.43 -13.18
N GLU A 125 -12.70 1.72 -12.49
CA GLU A 125 -12.34 0.75 -11.45
C GLU A 125 -11.58 -0.44 -12.03
N GLN A 126 -12.02 -0.97 -13.17
CA GLN A 126 -11.40 -2.08 -13.85
C GLN A 126 -9.99 -1.72 -14.30
N ARG A 127 -9.80 -0.55 -14.92
CA ARG A 127 -8.46 -0.07 -15.30
C ARG A 127 -7.52 0.01 -14.09
N ALA A 128 -8.00 0.57 -12.99
CA ALA A 128 -7.21 0.69 -11.76
C ALA A 128 -6.93 -0.67 -11.10
N TRP A 129 -7.89 -1.60 -11.16
CA TRP A 129 -7.72 -2.98 -10.69
C TRP A 129 -6.67 -3.72 -11.51
N THR A 130 -6.77 -3.71 -12.84
CA THR A 130 -5.80 -4.35 -13.74
C THR A 130 -4.39 -3.83 -13.50
N ALA A 131 -4.22 -2.51 -13.40
CA ALA A 131 -2.91 -1.92 -13.10
C ALA A 131 -2.38 -2.34 -11.71
N PHE A 132 -3.26 -2.48 -10.71
CA PHE A 132 -2.90 -2.97 -9.39
C PHE A 132 -2.44 -4.44 -9.42
N VAL A 133 -3.15 -5.31 -10.14
CA VAL A 133 -2.79 -6.73 -10.31
C VAL A 133 -1.45 -6.86 -11.01
N GLU A 134 -1.23 -6.09 -12.08
CA GLU A 134 0.04 -6.02 -12.80
C GLU A 134 1.20 -5.64 -11.89
N VAL A 135 1.03 -4.62 -11.03
CA VAL A 135 2.02 -4.25 -10.02
C VAL A 135 2.29 -5.38 -9.03
N CYS A 136 1.25 -6.10 -8.59
CA CYS A 136 1.41 -7.21 -7.65
C CYS A 136 2.24 -8.35 -8.25
N HIS A 137 2.02 -8.69 -9.53
CA HIS A 137 2.69 -9.82 -10.19
C HIS A 137 4.05 -9.47 -10.79
N ASN A 138 4.20 -8.28 -11.34
CA ASN A 138 5.38 -7.93 -12.15
C ASN A 138 6.37 -7.01 -11.43
N PHE A 139 5.97 -6.45 -10.29
CA PHE A 139 6.85 -5.61 -9.47
C PHE A 139 7.02 -6.13 -8.04
N LEU A 140 5.94 -6.49 -7.33
CA LEU A 140 6.00 -6.95 -5.93
C LEU A 140 6.28 -8.44 -5.76
N ALA A 141 6.41 -9.19 -6.86
CA ALA A 141 6.74 -10.60 -6.83
C ALA A 141 8.23 -10.86 -6.60
N ASN A 142 8.62 -12.13 -6.67
CA ASN A 142 10.01 -12.57 -6.52
C ASN A 142 10.93 -12.07 -7.65
N LYS A 143 10.37 -11.79 -8.83
CA LYS A 143 11.10 -11.27 -9.98
C LYS A 143 10.41 -10.02 -10.51
N LYS A 144 11.18 -8.95 -10.61
CA LYS A 144 10.76 -7.68 -11.18
C LYS A 144 10.95 -7.73 -12.70
N LYS A 145 9.91 -7.40 -13.48
CA LYS A 145 10.04 -7.27 -14.93
C LYS A 145 10.84 -6.02 -15.30
N GLU A 146 11.50 -6.04 -16.45
CA GLU A 146 12.30 -4.91 -16.95
C GLU A 146 11.44 -3.66 -17.20
N ASN A 147 10.21 -3.84 -17.69
CA ASN A 147 9.26 -2.78 -17.96
C ASN A 147 8.44 -2.34 -16.73
N TYR A 148 8.87 -2.67 -15.51
CA TYR A 148 8.16 -2.29 -14.27
C TYR A 148 7.85 -0.80 -14.16
N ARG A 149 8.65 0.07 -14.81
CA ARG A 149 8.44 1.52 -14.80
C ARG A 149 7.12 1.89 -15.47
N GLU A 150 6.82 1.28 -16.60
CA GLU A 150 5.58 1.50 -17.36
C GLU A 150 4.38 0.99 -16.55
N ILE A 151 4.51 -0.21 -15.96
CA ILE A 151 3.48 -0.81 -15.10
C ILE A 151 3.14 0.12 -13.94
N ILE A 152 4.15 0.70 -13.29
CA ILE A 152 3.95 1.66 -12.21
C ILE A 152 3.32 2.97 -12.70
N LEU A 153 3.75 3.50 -13.86
CA LEU A 153 3.16 4.72 -14.43
C LEU A 153 1.69 4.53 -14.78
N GLU A 154 1.30 3.36 -15.28
CA GLU A 154 -0.09 3.02 -15.54
C GLU A 154 -0.92 2.91 -14.25
N LEU A 155 -0.36 2.36 -13.18
CA LEU A 155 -0.99 2.40 -11.85
C LEU A 155 -1.24 3.85 -11.41
N PHE A 156 -0.24 4.73 -11.52
CA PHE A 156 -0.40 6.15 -11.16
C PHE A 156 -1.47 6.84 -11.99
N SER A 157 -1.50 6.59 -13.30
CA SER A 157 -2.47 7.15 -14.23
C SER A 157 -3.89 6.72 -13.88
N SER A 158 -4.11 5.42 -13.73
CA SER A 158 -5.42 4.85 -13.40
C SER A 158 -5.91 5.29 -12.01
N TYR A 159 -5.05 5.31 -10.99
CA TYR A 159 -5.40 5.76 -9.64
C TYR A 159 -5.74 7.25 -9.60
N LYS A 160 -5.06 8.08 -10.42
CA LYS A 160 -5.40 9.49 -10.57
C LYS A 160 -6.80 9.65 -11.17
N THR A 161 -7.13 8.90 -12.22
CA THR A 161 -8.45 8.91 -12.86
C THR A 161 -9.55 8.50 -11.90
N LEU A 162 -9.30 7.48 -11.07
CA LEU A 162 -10.23 7.04 -10.02
C LEU A 162 -10.27 7.97 -8.80
N LYS A 163 -9.44 9.03 -8.77
CA LYS A 163 -9.33 9.99 -7.65
C LYS A 163 -8.90 9.32 -6.33
N CYS A 164 -8.06 8.29 -6.41
CA CYS A 164 -7.44 7.67 -5.24
C CYS A 164 -6.59 8.70 -4.47
N ASN A 165 -6.63 8.68 -3.14
CA ASN A 165 -5.71 9.48 -2.33
C ASN A 165 -4.30 8.86 -2.35
N MET A 166 -3.25 9.68 -2.51
CA MET A 166 -1.89 9.15 -2.40
C MET A 166 -1.54 8.95 -0.91
N SER A 167 -1.13 7.73 -0.54
CA SER A 167 -0.71 7.39 0.81
C SER A 167 0.82 7.40 0.92
N LEU A 168 1.38 7.44 2.14
CA LEU A 168 2.85 7.32 2.31
C LEU A 168 3.40 6.07 1.61
N LYS A 169 2.65 4.97 1.63
CA LYS A 169 2.97 3.72 0.94
C LYS A 169 3.05 3.90 -0.58
N PHE A 170 2.29 4.85 -1.13
CA PHE A 170 2.28 5.25 -2.55
C PHE A 170 3.40 6.24 -2.91
N ILE A 171 3.93 7.00 -1.94
CA ILE A 171 5.02 7.98 -2.16
C ILE A 171 6.40 7.39 -1.95
N SER A 172 6.53 6.47 -0.98
CA SER A 172 7.71 5.62 -0.88
C SER A 172 8.03 4.92 -2.21
N TRP A 173 7.02 4.80 -3.07
CA TRP A 173 7.10 4.15 -4.37
C TRP A 173 7.69 4.98 -5.48
N ILE A 174 7.67 6.30 -5.40
CA ILE A 174 8.31 7.11 -6.45
C ILE A 174 9.83 7.18 -6.19
N LEU A 175 10.23 6.91 -4.94
CA LEU A 175 11.62 6.69 -4.53
C LEU A 175 12.12 5.27 -4.87
N ILE A 176 11.25 4.37 -5.39
CA ILE A 176 11.59 2.99 -5.83
C ILE A 176 12.73 2.94 -6.82
N TRP A 177 12.89 3.98 -7.65
CA TRP A 177 13.89 3.99 -8.72
C TRP A 177 15.32 3.77 -8.20
N ILE A 178 15.57 4.03 -6.92
CA ILE A 178 16.91 3.98 -6.33
C ILE A 178 17.02 2.94 -5.20
N PHE A 179 15.90 2.54 -4.57
CA PHE A 179 15.94 1.94 -3.22
C PHE A 179 15.58 0.44 -3.13
N PHE A 180 14.87 -0.13 -4.10
CA PHE A 180 14.31 -1.48 -3.94
C PHE A 180 15.28 -2.56 -4.44
N PRO A 181 15.53 -3.62 -3.65
CA PRO A 181 16.37 -4.75 -4.09
C PRO A 181 15.75 -5.47 -5.30
N ALA A 182 16.58 -6.22 -6.03
CA ALA A 182 16.16 -6.92 -7.25
C ALA A 182 15.04 -7.94 -7.02
N ASN A 183 14.99 -8.56 -5.83
CA ASN A 183 13.96 -9.51 -5.42
C ASN A 183 13.23 -8.98 -4.19
N LEU A 184 12.02 -8.48 -4.39
CA LEU A 184 11.19 -7.94 -3.31
C LEU A 184 10.43 -9.02 -2.56
N GLY A 185 9.97 -10.05 -3.26
CA GLY A 185 9.30 -11.17 -2.61
C GLY A 185 10.16 -11.85 -1.53
N ALA A 186 11.49 -11.84 -1.68
CA ALA A 186 12.43 -12.36 -0.66
C ALA A 186 12.43 -11.57 0.66
N VAL A 187 12.10 -10.27 0.63
CA VAL A 187 11.99 -9.41 1.83
C VAL A 187 10.54 -9.16 2.23
N SER A 188 9.63 -10.03 1.78
CA SER A 188 8.22 -9.97 2.11
C SER A 188 7.95 -10.51 3.50
N ASP A 189 7.27 -9.71 4.33
CA ASP A 189 6.82 -10.11 5.67
C ASP A 189 5.51 -10.92 5.65
N GLU A 190 5.19 -11.56 4.52
CA GLU A 190 3.99 -12.39 4.39
C GLU A 190 4.01 -13.60 5.34
N HIS A 191 5.19 -14.14 5.65
CA HIS A 191 5.34 -15.24 6.60
C HIS A 191 5.15 -14.78 8.05
N GLY A 192 5.68 -13.60 8.42
CA GLY A 192 5.49 -13.02 9.75
C GLY A 192 4.02 -12.70 10.02
N GLU A 193 3.33 -12.08 9.06
CA GLU A 193 1.89 -11.79 9.16
C GLU A 193 1.03 -13.06 9.27
N ARG A 194 1.39 -14.13 8.55
CA ARG A 194 0.72 -15.43 8.69
C ARG A 194 0.96 -16.04 10.08
N PHE A 195 2.19 -15.98 10.57
CA PHE A 195 2.53 -16.44 11.90
C PHE A 195 1.72 -15.71 12.97
N HIS A 196 1.57 -14.39 12.89
CA HIS A 196 0.74 -13.63 13.81
C HIS A 196 -0.74 -14.05 13.78
N GLN A 197 -1.28 -14.38 12.61
CA GLN A 197 -2.64 -14.91 12.48
C GLN A 197 -2.78 -16.30 13.13
N ASP A 198 -1.83 -17.19 12.90
CA ASP A 198 -1.85 -18.54 13.46
C ASP A 198 -1.71 -18.51 15.00
N ILE A 199 -0.77 -17.70 15.51
CA ILE A 199 -0.55 -17.49 16.95
C ILE A 199 -1.79 -16.92 17.62
N LEU A 200 -2.48 -15.93 17.02
CA LEU A 200 -3.71 -15.38 17.58
C LEU A 200 -4.78 -16.47 17.82
N HIS A 201 -4.88 -17.46 16.92
CA HIS A 201 -5.81 -18.57 17.11
C HIS A 201 -5.36 -19.55 18.19
N ILE A 202 -4.05 -19.77 18.33
CA ILE A 202 -3.48 -20.61 19.38
C ILE A 202 -3.69 -19.93 20.73
N GLU A 203 -3.30 -18.67 20.89
CA GLU A 203 -3.44 -17.90 22.13
C GLU A 203 -4.90 -17.85 22.60
N LYS A 204 -5.87 -17.66 21.71
CA LYS A 204 -7.30 -17.70 22.07
C LYS A 204 -7.76 -19.02 22.69
N ARG A 205 -7.13 -20.15 22.35
CA ARG A 205 -7.47 -21.46 22.96
C ARG A 205 -6.95 -21.59 24.39
N TYR A 206 -5.89 -20.85 24.72
CA TYR A 206 -5.21 -20.92 26.01
C TYR A 206 -5.48 -19.69 26.90
N ASN A 207 -6.14 -18.65 26.38
CA ASN A 207 -6.44 -17.46 27.17
C ASN A 207 -7.50 -17.77 28.24
N GLY A 208 -7.09 -17.77 29.51
CA GLY A 208 -7.95 -18.06 30.67
C GLY A 208 -7.97 -19.51 31.16
N LYS A 209 -7.06 -20.36 30.66
CA LYS A 209 -6.68 -21.63 31.30
C LYS A 209 -5.33 -21.46 31.98
#